data_AF-A0A0T5ZRL3-F1
#
_entry.id   AF-A0A0T5ZRL3-F1
#
_cell.length_a   1.000
_cell.length_b   1.000
_cell.length_c   1.000
_cell.angle_alpha   90.00
_cell.angle_beta   90.00
_cell.angle_gamma   90.00
#
_symmetry.space_group_name_H-M   'P 1'
#
loop_
_entity.id
_entity.type
_entity.pdbx_description
1 polymer ?
#
loop_
_entity_poly.entity_id
_entity_poly.type
_entity_poly.pdbx_seq_one_letter_code
_entity_poly.pdbx_strand_id
1 'polypeptide(L)' 'MCCNDLEQALQNEIIIIMDKSYLEDGRVMNMIDSQFYFRREKENSGYEYYGINYCPFCGMAISFVAQGFSG' A
#
# COMPACT_ATOMS: atom_id res chain seq x y z
N MET A 1 -1.66 2.21 13.68
CA MET A 1 -2.27 3.05 12.62
C MET A 1 -1.82 4.49 12.81
N CYS A 2 -1.39 5.20 11.76
CA CYS A 2 -0.77 6.53 11.89
C CYS A 2 -1.74 7.72 11.72
N CYS A 3 -2.90 7.53 11.08
CA CYS A 3 -4.02 8.48 11.03
C CYS A 3 -5.30 7.79 10.53
N ASN A 4 -6.46 8.43 10.74
CA ASN A 4 -7.77 7.89 10.33
C ASN A 4 -7.95 7.84 8.81
N ASP A 5 -7.31 8.75 8.06
CA ASP A 5 -7.41 8.76 6.59
C ASP A 5 -6.70 7.56 5.97
N LEU A 6 -5.59 7.11 6.57
CA LEU A 6 -4.92 5.89 6.15
C LEU A 6 -5.79 4.66 6.44
N GLU A 7 -6.45 4.62 7.59
CA GLU A 7 -7.39 3.54 7.92
C GLU A 7 -8.54 3.48 6.92
N GLN A 8 -9.13 4.63 6.58
CA GLN A 8 -10.18 4.71 5.56
C GLN A 8 -9.66 4.30 4.18
N ALA A 9 -8.44 4.70 3.81
CA ALA A 9 -7.83 4.31 2.54
C ALA A 9 -7.58 2.79 2.45
N LEU A 10 -7.22 2.15 3.57
CA LEU A 10 -7.10 0.70 3.67
C LEU A 10 -8.46 0.00 3.56
N GLN A 11 -9.48 0.50 4.27
CA GLN A 11 -10.84 -0.04 4.24
C GLN A 11 -11.48 0.06 2.85
N ASN A 12 -11.19 1.13 2.11
CA ASN A 12 -11.68 1.35 0.75
C ASN A 12 -10.76 0.74 -0.32
N GLU A 13 -9.72 -0.02 0.08
CA GLU A 13 -8.74 -0.64 -0.81
C GLU A 13 -8.05 0.31 -1.80
N ILE A 14 -7.93 1.59 -1.44
CA ILE A 14 -7.13 2.59 -2.15
C ILE A 14 -5.64 2.31 -1.90
N ILE A 15 -5.33 1.97 -0.65
CA ILE A 15 -4.04 1.46 -0.23
C ILE A 15 -4.26 0.01 0.20
N ILE A 16 -3.35 -0.88 -0.17
CA ILE A 16 -3.36 -2.28 0.24
C ILE A 16 -2.09 -2.63 1.02
N ILE A 17 -2.19 -3.67 1.85
CA ILE A 17 -1.06 -4.23 2.60
C ILE A 17 -0.79 -5.63 2.06
N MET A 18 0.38 -5.84 1.46
CA MET A 18 0.72 -7.12 0.85
C MET A 18 2.23 -7.27 0.72
N ASP A 19 2.75 -8.49 0.82
CA ASP A 19 4.13 -8.74 0.39
C ASP A 19 4.21 -8.65 -1.14
N LYS A 20 5.31 -8.09 -1.65
CA LYS A 20 5.56 -7.98 -3.09
C LYS A 20 5.42 -9.32 -3.81
N SER A 21 5.73 -10.45 -3.17
CA SER A 21 5.60 -11.78 -3.76
C SER A 21 4.17 -12.19 -4.07
N TYR A 22 3.16 -11.58 -3.43
CA TYR A 22 1.75 -11.91 -3.62
C TYR A 22 1.03 -10.99 -4.61
N LEU A 23 1.71 -9.97 -5.16
CA LEU A 23 1.16 -9.07 -6.18
C LEU A 23 1.24 -9.69 -7.57
N GLU A 24 0.41 -10.71 -7.83
CA GLU A 24 0.41 -11.48 -9.09
C GLU A 24 -0.43 -10.85 -10.21
N ASP A 25 -1.41 -10.02 -9.86
CA ASP A 25 -2.42 -9.44 -10.77
C ASP A 25 -2.05 -8.05 -11.34
N GLY A 26 -0.79 -7.64 -11.15
CA GLY A 26 -0.35 -6.32 -11.54
C GLY A 26 1.16 -6.15 -11.59
N ARG A 27 1.58 -4.89 -11.68
CA ARG A 27 3.00 -4.53 -11.73
C ARG A 27 3.33 -3.48 -10.68
N VAL A 28 4.40 -3.72 -9.95
CA VAL A 28 5.01 -2.70 -9.09
C VAL A 28 5.75 -1.68 -9.95
N MET A 29 5.36 -0.42 -9.82
CA MET A 29 5.78 0.67 -10.71
C MET A 29 7.00 1.45 -10.20
N ASN A 30 7.44 1.20 -8.96
CA ASN A 30 8.62 1.83 -8.37
C ASN A 30 9.52 0.80 -7.67
N MET A 31 10.74 1.23 -7.32
CA MET A 31 11.73 0.39 -6.62
C MET A 31 11.69 0.63 -5.10
N ILE A 32 10.51 0.95 -4.56
CA ILE A 32 10.33 1.13 -3.12
C ILE A 32 10.08 -0.25 -2.51
N ASP A 33 10.96 -0.66 -1.61
CA ASP A 33 10.74 -1.82 -0.75
C ASP A 33 9.74 -1.43 0.33
N SER A 34 8.54 -2.00 0.25
CA SER A 34 7.40 -1.66 1.10
C SER A 34 6.42 -2.83 1.13
N GLN A 35 5.60 -2.88 2.18
CA GLN A 35 4.43 -3.75 2.27
C GLN A 35 3.13 -2.96 2.07
N PHE A 36 3.20 -1.65 1.82
CA PHE A 36 2.07 -0.77 1.58
C PHE A 36 2.11 -0.27 0.14
N TYR A 37 1.00 -0.44 -0.58
CA TYR A 37 0.92 -0.07 -1.98
C TYR A 37 -0.33 0.74 -2.25
N PHE A 38 -0.18 1.85 -2.98
CA PHE A 38 -1.33 2.41 -3.71
C PHE A 38 -1.70 1.47 -4.85
N ARG A 39 -2.97 1.09 -4.92
CA ARG A 39 -3.52 0.29 -6.01
C ARG A 39 -4.25 1.18 -7.00
N ARG A 40 -3.90 1.09 -8.27
CA ARG A 40 -4.56 1.79 -9.37
C ARG A 40 -4.99 0.79 -10.43
N GLU A 41 -6.23 0.90 -10.90
CA GLU A 41 -6.71 0.13 -12.04
C GLU A 41 -6.06 0.62 -13.34
N LYS A 42 -5.63 -0.33 -14.17
CA LYS A 42 -5.10 -0.05 -15.49
C LYS A 42 -6.22 -0.12 -16.52
N GLU A 43 -6.23 0.82 -17.48
CA GLU A 43 -7.28 0.94 -18.53
C GLU A 43 -7.54 -0.35 -19.32
N ASN A 44 -6.55 -1.24 -19.44
CA ASN A 44 -6.59 -2.44 -20.29
C ASN A 44 -6.49 -3.76 -19.50
N SER A 45 -6.94 -3.79 -18.24
CA SER A 45 -6.86 -4.89 -17.25
C SER A 45 -5.58 -4.94 -16.39
N GLY A 46 -5.76 -5.44 -15.16
CA GLY A 46 -4.74 -5.55 -14.12
C GLY A 46 -4.57 -4.28 -13.29
N TYR A 47 -3.62 -4.33 -12.35
CA TYR A 47 -3.34 -3.24 -11.43
C TYR A 47 -1.92 -2.69 -11.56
N GLU A 48 -1.77 -1.41 -11.24
CA GLU A 48 -0.50 -0.75 -10.99
C GLU A 48 -0.35 -0.55 -9.48
N TYR A 49 0.78 -1.00 -8.94
CA TYR A 49 1.09 -0.91 -7.52
C TYR A 49 2.25 0.06 -7.29
N TYR A 50 2.06 1.04 -6.42
CA TYR A 50 3.10 2.01 -6.05
C TYR A 50 3.43 1.85 -4.57
N GLY A 51 4.63 1.33 -4.29
CA GLY A 51 5.09 1.13 -2.93
C GLY A 51 5.28 2.46 -2.20
N ILE A 52 4.89 2.53 -0.92
CA ILE A 52 5.00 3.73 -0.08
C ILE A 52 5.59 3.41 1.29
N ASN A 53 6.50 4.24 1.78
CA ASN A 53 7.09 4.12 3.13
C ASN A 53 6.65 5.23 4.10
N TYR A 54 5.86 6.19 3.59
CA TYR A 54 5.28 7.28 4.35
C TYR A 54 3.80 7.38 4.05
N CYS A 55 3.01 7.72 5.07
CA CYS A 55 1.60 7.98 4.93
C CYS A 55 1.38 9.23 4.06
N PRO A 56 0.62 9.13 2.96
CA PRO A 56 0.36 10.26 2.06
C PRO A 56 -0.52 11.34 2.72
N PHE A 57 -1.20 11.02 3.82
CA PHE A 57 -2.15 11.92 4.49
C PHE A 57 -1.51 12.71 5.63
N CYS A 58 -0.66 12.08 6.45
CA CYS A 58 -0.05 12.72 7.63
C CYS A 58 1.48 12.80 7.57
N GLY A 59 2.13 12.25 6.55
CA GLY A 59 3.59 12.31 6.37
C GLY A 59 4.40 11.39 7.30
N MET A 60 3.76 10.72 8.25
CA MET A 60 4.43 9.80 9.17
C MET A 60 4.95 8.55 8.44
N ALA A 61 6.11 8.04 8.85
CA ALA A 61 6.60 6.76 8.36
C ALA A 61 5.61 5.63 8.68
N ILE A 62 5.44 4.70 7.75
CA ILE A 62 4.57 3.53 7.92
C ILE A 62 5.40 2.25 7.80
N SER A 63 5.08 1.27 8.64
CA SER A 63 5.63 -0.08 8.55
C SER A 63 4.62 -1.07 9.10
N PHE A 64 4.66 -2.32 8.65
CA PHE A 64 3.70 -3.35 9.03
C PHE A 64 3.67 -3.55 10.55
N VAL A 65 4.86 -3.65 11.16
CA VAL A 65 5.05 -3.74 12.61
C VAL A 65 4.51 -2.50 13.34
N ALA A 66 4.82 -1.29 12.86
CA ALA A 66 4.35 -0.06 13.50
C ALA A 66 2.82 0.12 13.43
N GLN A 67 2.16 -0.55 12.49
CA GLN A 67 0.70 -0.52 12.39
C GLN A 67 0.01 -1.56 13.26
N GLY A 68 0.76 -2.40 13.99
CA GLY A 68 0.22 -3.39 14.92
C GLY A 68 -0.13 -4.72 14.27
N PHE A 69 0.31 -4.96 13.02
CA PHE A 69 0.20 -6.26 12.40
C PHE A 69 1.34 -7.16 12.91
N SER A 70 0.99 -8.15 13.72
CA SER A 70 1.88 -9.27 14.03
C SER A 70 1.82 -10.25 12.86
N GLY A 71 2.97 -10.49 12.22
CA GLY A 71 3.12 -11.53 11.21
C GLY A 71 2.89 -12.93 11.76
#